data_AF-A0A5E8HDN8-F1
#
_entry.id   AF-A0A5E8HDN8-F1
#
_cell.length_a   1.000
_cell.length_b   1.000
_cell.length_c   1.000
_cell.angle_alpha   90.00
_cell.angle_beta   90.00
_cell.angle_gamma   90.00
#
_symmetry.space_group_name_H-M   'P 1'
#
loop_
_entity.id
_entity.type
_entity.pdbx_description
1 polymer ?
#
loop_
_entity_poly.entity_id
_entity_poly.type
_entity_poly.pdbx_seq_one_letter_code
_entity_poly.pdbx_strand_id
1 'polypeptide(L)'
;MRFLFYAFIFLCFQCAKPTLNNPRDFESDSFRENESLLCLTGQSSFCQAAIPVCTTCRFFSTSITYNGARGGIAGADAKCMSDSKKPTEPARAVFKAFLVDDVNRIACTSDNCLTGGASEHVDWILKPNTTYVRAVDGATIATTNNVGIFTSQPGDAESPSVSTIFTGIDTFGWDTRLNNHCSRWNDWK
;
A
#
# COMPACT_ATOMS: atom_id res chain seq x y z
N MET A 1 11.45 -18.92 -75.09
CA MET A 1 11.77 -18.81 -73.65
C MET A 1 10.51 -18.40 -72.92
N ARG A 2 9.99 -19.28 -72.08
CA ARG A 2 8.62 -19.33 -71.55
C ARG A 2 8.71 -19.09 -70.05
N PHE A 3 8.10 -18.02 -69.53
CA PHE A 3 7.88 -17.90 -68.08
C PHE A 3 6.48 -17.36 -67.82
N LEU A 4 5.58 -18.31 -67.52
CA LEU A 4 4.25 -18.10 -66.95
C LEU A 4 4.42 -17.63 -65.50
N PHE A 5 3.96 -16.42 -65.17
CA PHE A 5 3.77 -16.02 -63.78
C PHE A 5 2.41 -16.54 -63.30
N TYR A 6 2.44 -17.70 -62.65
CA TYR A 6 1.30 -18.28 -61.95
C TYR A 6 1.05 -17.56 -60.62
N ALA A 7 -0.24 -17.39 -60.32
CA ALA A 7 -0.82 -16.70 -59.20
C ALA A 7 -0.42 -17.27 -57.82
N PHE A 8 -0.47 -16.43 -56.78
CA PHE A 8 -0.78 -16.91 -55.44
C PHE A 8 -1.64 -15.87 -54.70
N ILE A 9 -2.88 -16.26 -54.44
CA ILE A 9 -3.84 -15.55 -53.60
C ILE A 9 -3.26 -15.55 -52.18
N PHE A 10 -2.93 -14.38 -51.66
CA PHE A 10 -2.51 -14.20 -50.26
C PHE A 10 -3.75 -14.37 -49.35
N LEU A 11 -4.02 -15.60 -48.94
CA LEU A 11 -4.85 -15.87 -47.77
C LEU A 11 -4.04 -15.43 -46.54
N CYS A 12 -4.30 -14.21 -46.05
CA CYS A 12 -3.83 -13.75 -44.75
C CYS A 12 -4.49 -14.55 -43.63
N PHE A 13 -4.04 -15.79 -43.41
CA PHE A 13 -4.13 -16.40 -42.09
C PHE A 13 -3.07 -15.70 -41.23
N GLN A 14 -3.46 -14.65 -40.51
CA GLN A 14 -2.62 -14.16 -39.43
C GLN A 14 -2.55 -15.27 -38.38
N CYS A 15 -1.41 -15.97 -38.35
CA CYS A 15 -1.03 -16.81 -37.25
C CYS A 15 -0.76 -15.88 -36.06
N ALA A 16 -1.78 -15.60 -35.25
CA ALA A 16 -1.56 -14.96 -33.96
C ALA A 16 -0.65 -15.89 -33.15
N LYS A 17 0.45 -15.33 -32.64
CA LYS A 17 1.37 -16.03 -31.74
C LYS A 17 0.54 -16.68 -30.63
N PRO A 18 0.68 -17.99 -30.34
CA PRO A 18 -0.01 -18.60 -29.21
C PRO A 18 0.32 -17.78 -27.97
N THR A 19 -0.68 -17.22 -27.31
CA THR A 19 -0.49 -16.72 -25.95
C THR A 19 -0.16 -17.95 -25.11
N LEU A 20 1.06 -17.99 -24.57
CA LEU A 20 1.46 -19.06 -23.65
C LEU A 20 0.66 -18.85 -22.36
N ASN A 21 -0.57 -19.35 -22.35
CA ASN A 21 -1.48 -19.20 -21.23
C ASN A 21 -1.14 -20.27 -20.18
N ASN A 22 -0.11 -19.98 -19.38
CA ASN A 22 0.41 -20.89 -18.35
C ASN A 22 -0.21 -20.55 -16.98
N PRO A 23 -0.90 -21.50 -16.31
CA PRO A 23 -1.57 -21.28 -15.02
C PRO A 23 -0.68 -20.86 -13.85
N ARG A 24 0.64 -20.73 -14.05
CA ARG A 24 1.62 -20.27 -13.06
C ARG A 24 2.15 -18.86 -13.32
N ASP A 25 1.72 -18.20 -14.39
CA ASP A 25 2.14 -16.84 -14.72
C ASP A 25 1.13 -15.81 -14.19
N PHE A 26 1.58 -14.88 -13.33
CA PHE A 26 0.76 -14.10 -12.38
C PHE A 26 -0.28 -13.15 -13.03
N GLU A 27 -0.23 -12.98 -14.35
CA GLU A 27 -1.15 -12.12 -15.11
C GLU A 27 -1.85 -12.85 -16.27
N SER A 28 -1.63 -14.15 -16.43
CA SER A 28 -2.23 -14.94 -17.50
C SER A 28 -3.69 -15.31 -17.21
N ASP A 29 -4.50 -15.45 -18.25
CA ASP A 29 -5.92 -15.80 -18.11
C ASP A 29 -6.11 -17.15 -17.40
N SER A 30 -5.22 -18.11 -17.64
CA SER A 30 -5.21 -19.45 -17.02
C SER A 30 -4.78 -19.45 -15.56
N PHE A 31 -3.92 -18.50 -15.14
CA PHE A 31 -3.60 -18.31 -13.72
C PHE A 31 -4.85 -17.83 -12.98
N ARG A 32 -5.60 -16.89 -13.58
CA ARG A 32 -6.86 -16.39 -13.02
C ARG A 32 -7.95 -17.46 -13.00
N GLU A 33 -8.03 -18.30 -14.03
CA GLU A 33 -8.95 -19.45 -14.08
C GLU A 33 -8.59 -20.52 -13.04
N ASN A 34 -7.29 -20.83 -12.87
CA ASN A 34 -6.80 -21.78 -11.88
C ASN A 34 -7.05 -21.30 -10.44
N GLU A 35 -6.84 -20.02 -10.13
CA GLU A 35 -7.26 -19.44 -8.85
C GLU A 35 -8.77 -19.61 -8.63
N SER A 36 -9.60 -19.36 -9.65
CA SER A 36 -11.05 -19.53 -9.51
C SER A 36 -11.50 -20.99 -9.31
N LEU A 37 -10.82 -21.97 -9.92
CA LEU A 37 -11.07 -23.39 -9.71
C LEU A 37 -10.63 -23.86 -8.30
N LEU A 38 -9.47 -23.41 -7.84
CA LEU A 38 -8.95 -23.70 -6.49
C LEU A 38 -9.87 -23.11 -5.40
N CYS A 39 -10.48 -21.96 -5.69
CA CYS A 39 -11.51 -21.34 -4.86
C CYS A 39 -12.84 -22.12 -4.87
N LEU A 40 -13.33 -22.58 -6.03
CA LEU A 40 -14.58 -23.35 -6.16
C LEU A 40 -14.49 -24.75 -5.52
N THR A 41 -13.28 -25.30 -5.39
CA THR A 41 -13.02 -26.60 -4.76
C THR A 41 -12.70 -26.52 -3.27
N GLY A 42 -12.74 -25.31 -2.67
CA GLY A 42 -12.62 -25.12 -1.22
C GLY A 42 -11.20 -25.15 -0.65
N GLN A 43 -10.16 -25.00 -1.48
CA GLN A 43 -8.77 -24.91 -1.03
C GLN A 43 -8.40 -23.45 -0.69
N SER A 44 -8.82 -22.98 0.49
CA SER A 44 -8.75 -21.57 0.92
C SER A 44 -7.34 -20.98 1.11
N SER A 45 -6.28 -21.80 1.13
CA SER A 45 -4.90 -21.34 1.34
C SER A 45 -4.13 -20.97 0.04
N PHE A 46 -4.75 -21.11 -1.13
CA PHE A 46 -4.10 -20.88 -2.43
C PHE A 46 -4.82 -19.88 -3.35
N CYS A 47 -5.81 -19.14 -2.85
CA CYS A 47 -6.44 -18.04 -3.58
C CYS A 47 -5.94 -16.65 -3.07
N GLN A 48 -5.06 -16.04 -3.88
CA GLN A 48 -4.42 -14.72 -3.87
C GLN A 48 -3.18 -14.45 -3.00
N ALA A 49 -2.06 -14.20 -3.69
CA ALA A 49 -1.11 -13.18 -3.26
C ALA A 49 -1.57 -11.81 -3.79
N ALA A 50 -2.23 -11.03 -2.94
CA ALA A 50 -2.53 -9.64 -3.24
C ALA A 50 -1.22 -8.83 -3.28
N ILE A 51 -0.82 -8.32 -4.45
CA ILE A 51 -0.03 -7.07 -4.47
C ILE A 51 -0.96 -6.02 -3.85
N PRO A 52 -0.58 -5.33 -2.76
CA PRO A 52 -1.40 -4.29 -2.19
C PRO A 52 -1.39 -3.08 -3.13
N VAL A 53 -2.07 -3.16 -4.28
CA VAL A 53 -2.43 -2.00 -5.09
C VAL A 53 -3.62 -1.39 -4.39
N CYS A 54 -3.39 -0.36 -3.58
CA CYS A 54 -4.48 0.51 -3.22
C CYS A 54 -4.84 1.32 -4.47
N THR A 55 -5.88 0.89 -5.19
CA THR A 55 -6.52 1.69 -6.26
C THR A 55 -7.01 3.04 -5.72
N THR A 56 -7.30 3.08 -4.42
CA THR A 56 -7.44 4.29 -3.62
C THR A 56 -6.84 4.02 -2.24
N CYS A 57 -5.76 4.72 -1.89
CA CYS A 57 -5.11 4.54 -0.59
C CYS A 57 -5.84 5.38 0.47
N ARG A 58 -6.18 4.77 1.61
CA ARG A 58 -7.08 5.37 2.60
C ARG A 58 -6.40 5.55 3.94
N PHE A 59 -6.76 6.64 4.60
CA PHE A 59 -6.50 6.88 6.02
C PHE A 59 -7.79 6.76 6.81
N PHE A 60 -7.69 6.25 8.04
CA PHE A 60 -8.76 6.30 9.03
C PHE A 60 -8.13 6.52 10.41
N SER A 61 -8.87 7.12 11.34
CA SER A 61 -8.48 7.14 12.74
C SER A 61 -9.11 5.95 13.46
N THR A 62 -8.42 5.40 14.47
CA THR A 62 -8.95 4.28 15.25
C THR A 62 -10.26 4.64 15.96
N SER A 63 -11.12 3.65 16.17
CA SER A 63 -12.41 3.81 16.86
C SER A 63 -12.28 4.26 18.32
N ILE A 64 -11.14 3.95 18.95
CA ILE A 64 -10.79 4.36 20.31
C ILE A 64 -9.43 5.06 20.32
N THR A 65 -9.17 5.81 21.39
CA THR A 65 -7.86 6.41 21.64
C THR A 65 -6.93 5.41 22.31
N TYR A 66 -5.65 5.49 21.96
CA TYR A 66 -4.59 4.67 22.56
C TYR A 66 -3.53 5.57 23.17
N ASN A 67 -2.96 5.14 24.30
CA ASN A 67 -1.70 5.70 24.82
C ASN A 67 -0.49 5.16 24.03
N GLY A 68 0.72 5.57 24.40
CA GLY A 68 1.98 5.18 23.76
C GLY A 68 2.27 3.66 23.71
N ALA A 69 1.76 2.87 24.65
CA ALA A 69 2.06 1.45 24.82
C ALA A 69 1.17 0.60 23.90
N ARG A 70 1.59 0.43 22.66
CA ARG A 70 0.83 -0.25 21.60
C ARG A 70 1.38 -1.63 21.23
N GLY A 71 2.40 -2.11 21.94
CA GLY A 71 3.08 -3.37 21.64
C GLY A 71 4.05 -3.23 20.47
N GLY A 72 4.70 -2.06 20.38
CA GLY A 72 5.55 -1.72 19.25
C GLY A 72 4.79 -1.41 17.96
N ILE A 73 5.56 -1.21 16.89
CA ILE A 73 5.02 -0.99 15.54
C ILE A 73 4.11 -2.16 15.11
N ALA A 74 4.53 -3.40 15.33
CA ALA A 74 3.74 -4.57 14.98
C ALA A 74 2.41 -4.67 15.76
N GLY A 75 2.43 -4.37 17.06
CA GLY A 75 1.21 -4.32 17.87
C GLY A 75 0.26 -3.18 17.45
N ALA A 76 0.82 -2.03 17.05
CA ALA A 76 0.02 -0.93 16.51
C ALA A 76 -0.63 -1.29 15.17
N ASP A 77 0.10 -1.95 14.27
CA ASP A 77 -0.45 -2.45 13.01
C ASP A 77 -1.58 -3.48 13.25
N ALA A 78 -1.40 -4.39 14.21
CA ALA A 78 -2.44 -5.35 14.58
C ALA A 78 -3.72 -4.66 15.06
N LYS A 79 -3.59 -3.57 15.84
CA LYS A 79 -4.73 -2.75 16.27
C LYS A 79 -5.45 -2.13 15.08
N CYS A 80 -4.72 -1.53 14.12
CA CYS A 80 -5.30 -1.01 12.89
C CYS A 80 -6.00 -2.10 12.07
N MET A 81 -5.43 -3.30 11.98
CA MET A 81 -6.02 -4.42 11.27
C MET A 81 -7.31 -4.94 11.89
N SER A 82 -7.47 -4.82 13.21
CA SER A 82 -8.66 -5.25 13.95
C SER A 82 -9.67 -4.15 14.26
N ASP A 83 -9.37 -2.89 13.94
CA ASP A 83 -10.20 -1.74 14.34
C ASP A 83 -11.55 -1.74 13.59
N SER A 84 -12.62 -1.40 14.28
CA SER A 84 -13.98 -1.37 13.71
C SER A 84 -14.17 -0.27 12.66
N LYS A 85 -13.34 0.78 12.64
CA LYS A 85 -13.33 1.81 11.59
C LYS A 85 -12.47 1.45 10.37
N LYS A 86 -11.74 0.33 10.40
CA LYS A 86 -10.99 -0.13 9.23
C LYS A 86 -11.94 -0.34 8.05
N PRO A 87 -11.66 0.25 6.87
CA PRO A 87 -12.44 -0.01 5.66
C PRO A 87 -12.53 -1.50 5.35
N THR A 88 -13.75 -1.96 5.05
CA THR A 88 -14.03 -3.33 4.63
C THR A 88 -13.64 -3.56 3.17
N GLU A 89 -13.63 -2.49 2.36
CA GLU A 89 -13.28 -2.53 0.94
C GLU A 89 -11.98 -1.78 0.59
N PRO A 90 -11.15 -2.29 -0.33
CA PRO A 90 -11.29 -3.61 -0.95
C PRO A 90 -11.10 -4.73 0.07
N ALA A 91 -11.88 -5.82 -0.07
CA ALA A 91 -11.73 -6.99 0.78
C ALA A 91 -10.25 -7.46 0.77
N ARG A 92 -9.70 -7.70 1.97
CA ARG A 92 -8.27 -8.02 2.24
C ARG A 92 -7.29 -6.84 2.21
N ALA A 93 -7.77 -5.60 2.17
CA ALA A 93 -6.89 -4.44 2.38
C ALA A 93 -6.16 -4.53 3.74
N VAL A 94 -4.84 -4.31 3.69
CA VAL A 94 -3.97 -4.25 4.85
C VAL A 94 -3.82 -2.78 5.27
N PHE A 95 -4.05 -2.52 6.56
CA PHE A 95 -3.89 -1.21 7.16
C PHE A 95 -2.82 -1.29 8.24
N LYS A 96 -1.87 -0.38 8.18
CA LYS A 96 -0.75 -0.25 9.13
C LYS A 96 -0.86 1.06 9.87
N ALA A 97 -0.36 1.11 11.09
CA ALA A 97 -0.39 2.30 11.92
C ALA A 97 0.53 3.37 11.33
N PHE A 98 0.05 4.61 11.26
CA PHE A 98 0.83 5.78 10.85
C PHE A 98 1.75 6.26 11.98
N LEU A 99 2.71 5.41 12.31
CA LEU A 99 3.70 5.60 13.37
C LEU A 99 5.09 5.29 12.83
N VAL A 100 6.10 5.96 13.36
CA VAL A 100 7.52 5.66 13.15
C VAL A 100 8.21 5.47 14.49
N ASP A 101 9.34 4.80 14.48
CA ASP A 101 10.30 4.77 15.57
C ASP A 101 11.72 4.67 15.00
N ASP A 102 12.74 4.79 15.85
CA ASP A 102 14.14 4.86 15.46
C ASP A 102 14.74 3.54 14.92
N VAL A 103 13.96 2.44 14.79
CA VAL A 103 14.51 1.12 14.42
C VAL A 103 13.60 0.30 13.49
N ASN A 104 12.34 0.13 13.86
CA ASN A 104 11.41 -0.80 13.21
C ASN A 104 10.68 -0.16 12.03
N ARG A 105 10.39 1.14 12.10
CA ARG A 105 9.77 1.88 10.99
C ARG A 105 10.26 3.32 10.94
N ILE A 106 11.02 3.67 9.92
CA ILE A 106 11.68 4.97 9.77
C ILE A 106 11.11 5.67 8.53
N ALA A 107 10.66 6.91 8.70
CA ALA A 107 10.34 7.83 7.61
C ALA A 107 11.65 8.39 7.03
N CYS A 108 12.18 9.49 7.57
CA CYS A 108 13.47 10.02 7.14
C CYS A 108 14.52 9.97 8.27
N THR A 109 15.78 9.90 7.88
CA THR A 109 16.98 10.01 8.75
C THR A 109 17.72 11.34 8.57
N SER A 110 17.43 12.05 7.48
CA SER A 110 17.86 13.41 7.19
C SER A 110 16.64 14.27 6.85
N ASP A 111 16.81 15.59 6.93
CA ASP A 111 15.72 16.56 6.75
C ASP A 111 14.90 16.24 5.50
N ASN A 112 13.63 15.86 5.70
CA ASN A 112 12.70 15.49 4.64
C ASN A 112 13.26 14.50 3.59
N CYS A 113 14.14 13.58 4.04
CA CYS A 113 14.82 12.59 3.20
C CYS A 113 15.67 13.24 2.09
N LEU A 114 16.20 14.46 2.29
CA LEU A 114 16.94 15.19 1.25
C LEU A 114 18.28 14.56 0.88
N THR A 115 18.85 13.71 1.75
CA THR A 115 20.19 13.12 1.53
C THR A 115 20.13 11.79 0.79
N GLY A 116 19.35 10.84 1.30
CA GLY A 116 19.21 9.48 0.76
C GLY A 116 17.88 9.24 0.03
N GLY A 117 16.92 10.16 0.12
CA GLY A 117 15.60 9.97 -0.48
C GLY A 117 14.90 8.73 0.08
N ALA A 118 14.29 7.94 -0.80
CA ALA A 118 13.56 6.74 -0.42
C ALA A 118 14.44 5.63 0.19
N SER A 119 15.77 5.69 0.08
CA SER A 119 16.65 4.68 0.69
C SER A 119 16.79 4.85 2.20
N GLU A 120 16.33 5.98 2.76
CA GLU A 120 16.33 6.22 4.20
C GLU A 120 15.20 5.46 4.92
N HIS A 121 14.21 5.00 4.17
CA HIS A 121 13.02 4.35 4.69
C HIS A 121 13.31 2.97 5.29
N VAL A 122 12.68 2.68 6.42
CA VAL A 122 12.56 1.32 6.97
C VAL A 122 11.09 1.01 7.17
N ASP A 123 10.61 -0.10 6.60
CA ASP A 123 9.20 -0.54 6.66
C ASP A 123 8.16 0.58 6.39
N TRP A 124 8.48 1.47 5.45
CA TRP A 124 7.69 2.66 5.17
C TRP A 124 6.32 2.32 4.56
N ILE A 125 5.31 3.06 4.99
CA ILE A 125 3.89 2.74 4.77
C ILE A 125 3.23 3.63 3.74
N LEU A 126 3.86 4.75 3.38
CA LEU A 126 3.37 5.62 2.32
C LEU A 126 4.09 5.34 1.01
N LYS A 127 3.31 5.33 -0.07
CA LYS A 127 3.80 5.07 -1.41
C LYS A 127 4.21 6.38 -2.09
N PRO A 128 5.23 6.38 -2.94
CA PRO A 128 5.54 7.51 -3.81
C PRO A 128 4.37 7.92 -4.71
N ASN A 129 4.27 9.22 -5.00
CA ASN A 129 3.35 9.81 -5.99
C ASN A 129 1.90 9.31 -5.85
N THR A 130 1.40 9.22 -4.62
CA THR A 130 0.13 8.57 -4.31
C THR A 130 -0.77 9.53 -3.54
N THR A 131 -2.01 9.67 -4.02
CA THR A 131 -3.05 10.42 -3.31
C THR A 131 -3.72 9.53 -2.27
N TYR A 132 -3.81 10.05 -1.05
CA TYR A 132 -4.49 9.42 0.08
C TYR A 132 -5.78 10.15 0.40
N VAL A 133 -6.84 9.39 0.65
CA VAL A 133 -8.17 9.93 0.97
C VAL A 133 -8.67 9.44 2.34
N ARG A 134 -9.58 10.19 2.94
CA ARG A 134 -10.22 9.81 4.20
C ARG A 134 -11.17 8.64 3.93
N ALA A 135 -11.12 7.63 4.79
CA ALA A 135 -11.92 6.43 4.67
C ALA A 135 -13.44 6.70 4.71
N VAL A 136 -13.87 7.66 5.53
CA VAL A 136 -15.30 7.88 5.83
C VAL A 136 -16.06 8.56 4.68
N ASP A 137 -15.43 9.49 3.97
CA ASP A 137 -16.10 10.36 2.98
C ASP A 137 -15.30 10.59 1.69
N GLY A 138 -14.10 10.02 1.58
CA GLY A 138 -13.26 10.14 0.38
C GLY A 138 -12.59 11.50 0.19
N ALA A 139 -12.66 12.41 1.17
CA ALA A 139 -11.95 13.68 1.08
C ALA A 139 -10.44 13.49 0.98
N THR A 140 -9.75 14.26 0.14
CA THR A 140 -8.29 14.18 0.01
C THR A 140 -7.61 14.57 1.32
N ILE A 141 -6.73 13.69 1.80
CA ILE A 141 -5.89 13.92 2.99
C ILE A 141 -4.58 14.59 2.58
N ALA A 142 -3.89 13.98 1.63
CA ALA A 142 -2.58 14.40 1.16
C ALA A 142 -2.24 13.72 -0.17
N THR A 143 -1.23 14.25 -0.86
CA THR A 143 -0.56 13.56 -1.97
C THR A 143 0.94 13.53 -1.69
N THR A 144 1.52 12.34 -1.77
CA THR A 144 2.95 12.15 -1.54
C THR A 144 3.78 12.52 -2.77
N ASN A 145 5.02 12.91 -2.54
CA ASN A 145 6.02 13.15 -3.57
C ASN A 145 6.68 11.85 -4.05
N ASN A 146 7.76 11.98 -4.83
CA ASN A 146 8.50 10.84 -5.39
C ASN A 146 9.24 9.97 -4.37
N VAL A 147 9.45 10.42 -3.14
CA VAL A 147 10.01 9.58 -2.06
C VAL A 147 8.93 8.96 -1.19
N GLY A 148 7.69 9.44 -1.26
CA GLY A 148 6.59 8.88 -0.46
C GLY A 148 6.30 9.65 0.83
N ILE A 149 6.65 10.93 0.90
CA ILE A 149 6.25 11.86 1.97
C ILE A 149 5.41 12.99 1.38
N PHE A 150 4.63 13.72 2.18
CA PHE A 150 3.82 14.85 1.69
C PHE A 150 4.22 16.18 2.36
N THR A 151 4.19 17.27 1.59
CA THR A 151 4.49 18.62 2.09
C THR A 151 3.25 19.40 2.51
N SER A 152 2.06 18.92 2.14
CA SER A 152 0.78 19.48 2.52
C SER A 152 -0.23 18.39 2.87
N GLN A 153 -1.07 18.69 3.86
CA GLN A 153 -2.16 17.84 4.31
C GLN A 153 -3.46 18.67 4.36
N PRO A 154 -4.20 18.78 3.25
CA PRO A 154 -5.47 19.52 3.20
C PRO A 154 -6.60 18.96 4.06
N GLY A 155 -6.48 17.74 4.61
CA GLY A 155 -7.52 17.14 5.45
C GLY A 155 -7.00 16.11 6.44
N ASP A 156 -7.84 15.75 7.41
CA ASP A 156 -7.52 14.78 8.46
C ASP A 156 -8.12 13.40 8.20
N ALA A 157 -7.51 12.37 8.78
CA ALA A 157 -7.99 10.98 8.71
C ALA A 157 -9.37 10.75 9.39
N GLU A 158 -9.92 11.75 10.08
CA GLU A 158 -11.23 11.72 10.76
C GLU A 158 -12.09 12.93 10.35
N SER A 159 -13.41 12.77 10.43
CA SER A 159 -14.39 13.87 10.25
C SER A 159 -15.38 13.83 11.44
N PRO A 160 -15.37 14.81 12.36
CA PRO A 160 -14.49 15.99 12.40
C PRO A 160 -13.04 15.65 12.79
N SER A 161 -12.11 16.57 12.51
CA SER A 161 -10.67 16.43 12.75
C SER A 161 -10.32 16.03 14.19
N VAL A 162 -9.32 15.17 14.35
CA VAL A 162 -8.73 14.83 15.65
C VAL A 162 -7.69 15.87 16.07
N SER A 163 -7.69 16.26 17.34
CA SER A 163 -6.79 17.30 17.87
C SER A 163 -5.39 16.80 18.25
N THR A 164 -5.21 15.48 18.39
CA THR A 164 -3.92 14.89 18.77
C THR A 164 -3.73 13.56 18.07
N ILE A 165 -2.59 13.41 17.39
CA ILE A 165 -2.20 12.21 16.66
C ILE A 165 -0.78 11.86 17.10
N PHE A 166 -0.56 10.59 17.42
CA PHE A 166 0.79 10.07 17.58
C PHE A 166 1.35 9.66 16.23
N THR A 167 2.55 10.11 15.91
CA THR A 167 3.27 9.72 14.69
C THR A 167 4.70 9.29 15.01
N GLY A 168 5.37 9.93 15.97
CA GLY A 168 6.82 9.74 16.20
C GLY A 168 7.70 10.49 15.20
N ILE A 169 7.08 11.26 14.30
CA ILE A 169 7.73 12.12 13.31
C ILE A 169 8.03 13.48 13.97
N ASP A 170 9.07 14.17 13.49
CA ASP A 170 9.39 15.52 13.93
C ASP A 170 8.25 16.52 13.67
N THR A 171 8.23 17.61 14.43
CA THR A 171 7.22 18.68 14.29
C THR A 171 7.43 19.57 13.06
N PHE A 172 8.64 19.61 12.52
CA PHE A 172 9.01 20.51 11.43
C PHE A 172 9.32 19.81 10.10
N GLY A 173 9.18 18.48 10.05
CA GLY A 173 9.53 17.71 8.86
C GLY A 173 9.17 16.24 8.97
N TRP A 174 9.79 15.42 8.12
CA TRP A 174 9.58 13.96 8.08
C TRP A 174 10.66 13.15 8.77
N ASP A 175 11.58 13.80 9.46
CA ASP A 175 12.59 13.14 10.28
C ASP A 175 11.93 12.27 11.34
N THR A 176 12.40 11.03 11.41
CA THR A 176 12.00 10.13 12.48
C THR A 176 12.71 10.58 13.75
N ARG A 177 11.94 10.84 14.81
CA ARG A 177 12.56 11.26 16.05
C ARG A 177 13.36 10.11 16.66
N LEU A 178 14.53 10.43 17.21
CA LEU A 178 15.37 9.49 17.97
C LEU A 178 14.84 9.24 19.39
N ASN A 179 13.88 10.06 19.84
CA ASN A 179 13.19 9.96 21.12
C ASN A 179 11.72 10.41 20.95
N ASN A 180 10.90 10.41 22.00
CA ASN A 180 9.49 10.82 21.93
C ASN A 180 8.60 9.96 21.01
N HIS A 181 8.90 8.66 20.93
CA HIS A 181 8.06 7.61 20.35
C HIS A 181 7.79 6.50 21.40
N CYS A 182 7.64 6.90 22.67
CA CYS A 182 7.24 6.07 23.82
C CYS A 182 7.98 4.72 23.95
N SER A 183 9.32 4.76 23.94
CA SER A 183 10.18 3.56 23.95
C SER A 183 9.80 2.56 22.83
N ARG A 184 9.76 3.09 21.60
CA ARG A 184 9.32 2.35 20.40
C ARG A 184 7.91 1.79 20.56
N TRP A 185 7.02 2.62 21.11
CA TRP A 185 5.61 2.32 21.35
C TRP A 185 5.37 1.14 22.30
N ASN A 186 6.28 0.92 23.24
CA ASN A 186 6.15 -0.09 24.29
C ASN A 186 5.80 0.51 25.67
N ASP A 187 5.87 1.82 25.82
CA ASP A 187 5.61 2.50 27.10
C ASP A 187 4.53 3.60 26.97
N TRP A 188 4.01 4.05 28.10
CA TRP A 188 2.89 4.99 28.22
C TRP A 188 3.29 6.45 28.03
N LYS A 189 4.57 6.77 28.26
CA LYS A 189 5.11 8.14 28.30
C LYS A 189 5.55 8.64 26.94
#